data_AF-A0A257M1L3-F1
#
_entry.id   AF-A0A257M1L3-F1
#
_cell.length_a   1.000
_cell.length_b   1.000
_cell.length_c   1.000
_cell.angle_alpha   90.00
_cell.angle_beta   90.00
_cell.angle_gamma   90.00
#
_symmetry.space_group_name_H-M   'P 1'
#
loop_
_entity.id
_entity.type
_entity.pdbx_description
1 polymer ?
#
loop_
_entity_poly.entity_id
_entity_poly.type
_entity_poly.pdbx_seq_one_letter_code
_entity_poly.pdbx_strand_id
1 'polypeptide(L)'
;MRGIAGNGEAFEKVIDLAEAAAKGLSHPALPVLWARERVRRLEDDQTRWDAGRGSSPVVSNPETVREITSLGLSYSLLTSYTSFLAIDETPRTMNGIAQTVKQPLPLPKGVTNAAIGSAPPQIVVNGSVPEPGAIGLISLLTVLLMLQRKR
;
A
#
# COMPACT_ATOMS: atom_id res chain seq x y z
N MET A 1 -13.47 27.01 -22.55
CA MET A 1 -13.97 26.83 -21.17
C MET A 1 -14.71 28.08 -20.76
N ARG A 2 -15.94 27.95 -20.25
CA ARG A 2 -16.75 29.06 -19.75
C ARG A 2 -17.11 28.80 -18.28
N GLY A 3 -17.17 29.84 -17.46
CA GLY A 3 -17.51 29.74 -16.04
C GLY A 3 -17.72 31.11 -15.41
N ILE A 4 -17.82 31.14 -14.08
CA ILE A 4 -17.87 32.38 -13.29
C ILE A 4 -16.64 32.39 -12.38
N ALA A 5 -15.85 33.46 -12.42
CA ALA A 5 -14.66 33.62 -11.60
C ALA A 5 -15.04 33.95 -10.14
N GLY A 6 -14.08 33.85 -9.21
CA GLY A 6 -14.32 34.08 -7.77
C GLY A 6 -14.79 35.49 -7.40
N ASN A 7 -14.68 36.44 -8.33
CA ASN A 7 -15.21 37.80 -8.23
C ASN A 7 -16.62 37.97 -8.84
N GLY A 8 -17.25 36.89 -9.31
CA GLY A 8 -18.59 36.92 -9.92
C GLY A 8 -18.62 37.27 -11.41
N GLU A 9 -17.46 37.53 -12.04
CA GLU A 9 -17.39 37.88 -13.46
C GLU A 9 -17.46 36.63 -14.36
N ALA A 10 -18.05 36.80 -15.55
CA ALA A 10 -18.07 35.75 -16.55
C ALA A 10 -16.64 35.49 -17.07
N PHE A 11 -16.19 34.25 -16.94
CA PHE A 11 -14.89 33.79 -17.41
C PHE A 11 -15.06 32.98 -18.68
N GLU A 12 -14.35 33.36 -19.73
CA GLU A 12 -14.21 32.57 -20.94
C GLU A 12 -12.73 32.44 -21.31
N LYS A 13 -12.29 31.20 -21.51
CA LYS A 13 -10.96 30.87 -22.00
C LYS A 13 -11.07 29.98 -23.23
N VAL A 14 -10.60 30.50 -24.35
CA VAL A 14 -10.40 29.74 -25.59
C VAL A 14 -8.93 29.35 -25.65
N ILE A 15 -8.65 28.09 -25.99
CA ILE A 15 -7.30 27.60 -26.19
C ILE A 15 -7.14 27.37 -27.69
N ASP A 16 -6.19 28.06 -28.32
CA ASP A 16 -5.81 27.78 -29.69
C ASP A 16 -4.89 26.54 -29.72
N LEU A 17 -5.40 25.44 -30.26
CA LEU A 17 -4.65 24.20 -30.34
C LEU A 17 -3.54 24.27 -31.41
N ALA A 18 -3.69 25.08 -32.46
CA ALA A 18 -2.68 25.21 -33.51
C ALA A 18 -1.45 25.96 -32.99
N GLU A 19 -1.65 27.05 -32.25
CA GLU A 19 -0.56 27.79 -31.60
C GLU A 19 0.15 26.93 -30.53
N ALA A 20 -0.62 26.19 -29.73
CA ALA A 20 -0.06 25.27 -28.74
C ALA A 20 0.74 24.12 -29.38
N ALA A 21 0.21 23.54 -30.47
CA ALA A 21 0.87 22.48 -31.23
C ALA A 21 2.12 22.97 -31.96
N ALA A 22 2.19 24.25 -32.35
CA ALA A 22 3.37 24.84 -32.98
C ALA A 22 4.63 24.77 -32.11
N LYS A 23 4.47 24.73 -30.77
CA LYS A 23 5.58 24.50 -29.83
C LYS A 23 6.10 23.05 -29.88
N GLY A 24 5.33 22.13 -30.46
CA GLY A 24 5.71 20.74 -30.69
C GLY A 24 6.16 20.02 -29.41
N LEU A 25 7.06 19.06 -29.57
CA LEU A 25 7.62 18.26 -28.47
C LEU A 25 8.54 19.06 -27.52
N SER A 26 8.83 20.33 -27.82
CA SER A 26 9.71 21.16 -26.99
C SER A 26 9.04 21.68 -25.72
N HIS A 27 7.71 21.53 -25.60
CA HIS A 27 6.99 22.04 -24.45
C HIS A 27 7.35 21.25 -23.17
N PRO A 28 7.90 21.91 -22.12
CA PRO A 28 8.48 21.22 -20.95
C PRO A 28 7.49 20.41 -20.13
N ALA A 29 6.18 20.72 -20.23
CA ALA A 29 5.14 19.94 -19.56
C ALA A 29 4.82 18.60 -20.24
N LEU A 30 5.11 18.43 -21.54
CA LEU A 30 4.70 17.23 -22.28
C LEU A 30 5.36 15.93 -21.75
N PRO A 31 6.67 15.90 -21.45
CA PRO A 31 7.29 14.70 -20.88
C PRO A 31 6.66 14.27 -19.55
N VAL A 32 6.36 15.24 -18.67
CA VAL A 32 5.73 14.97 -17.37
C VAL A 32 4.29 14.48 -17.53
N LEU A 33 3.52 15.09 -18.43
CA LEU A 33 2.15 14.66 -18.74
C LEU A 33 2.11 13.25 -19.34
N TRP A 34 3.03 12.96 -20.27
CA TRP A 34 3.20 11.62 -20.82
C TRP A 34 3.55 10.61 -19.72
N ALA A 35 4.51 10.94 -18.85
CA ALA A 35 4.95 10.06 -17.78
C ALA A 35 3.81 9.75 -16.80
N ARG A 36 3.02 10.77 -16.41
CA ARG A 36 1.83 10.60 -15.55
C ARG A 36 0.81 9.67 -16.19
N GLU A 37 0.50 9.86 -17.48
CA GLU A 37 -0.48 9.00 -18.16
C GLU A 37 0.07 7.57 -18.37
N ARG A 38 1.38 7.42 -18.61
CA ARG A 38 2.03 6.10 -18.68
C ARG A 38 1.95 5.36 -17.36
N VAL A 39 2.27 6.04 -16.25
CA VAL A 39 2.14 5.48 -14.89
C VAL A 39 0.71 5.07 -14.60
N ARG A 40 -0.28 5.92 -14.90
CA ARG A 40 -1.70 5.62 -14.69
C ARG A 40 -2.10 4.31 -15.37
N ARG A 41 -1.71 4.11 -16.64
CA ARG A 41 -2.00 2.86 -17.37
C ARG A 41 -1.32 1.64 -16.74
N LEU A 42 -0.07 1.79 -16.32
CA LEU A 42 0.67 0.69 -15.67
C LEU A 42 0.04 0.30 -14.32
N GLU A 43 -0.41 1.27 -13.54
CA GLU A 43 -1.12 1.03 -12.26
C GLU A 43 -2.49 0.37 -12.48
N ASP A 44 -3.24 0.79 -13.51
CA ASP A 44 -4.50 0.15 -13.90
C ASP A 44 -4.27 -1.32 -14.27
N ASP A 45 -3.24 -1.61 -15.09
CA ASP A 45 -2.88 -2.97 -15.50
C ASP A 45 -2.40 -3.82 -14.31
N GLN A 46 -1.62 -3.22 -13.40
CA GLN A 46 -1.17 -3.85 -12.17
C GLN A 46 -2.34 -4.23 -11.27
N THR A 47 -3.32 -3.32 -11.12
CA THR A 47 -4.54 -3.56 -10.35
C THR A 47 -5.35 -4.72 -10.92
N ARG A 48 -5.49 -4.79 -12.25
CA ARG A 48 -6.19 -5.89 -12.93
C ARG A 48 -5.47 -7.23 -12.77
N TRP A 49 -4.14 -7.21 -12.87
CA TRP A 49 -3.29 -8.37 -12.67
C TRP A 49 -3.42 -8.94 -11.24
N ASP A 50 -3.47 -8.05 -10.25
CA ASP A 50 -3.63 -8.43 -8.84
C ASP A 50 -5.05 -8.98 -8.57
N ALA A 51 -6.08 -8.38 -9.16
CA ALA A 51 -7.47 -8.84 -9.03
C ALA A 51 -7.71 -10.23 -9.63
N GLY A 52 -7.00 -10.60 -10.71
CA GLY A 52 -7.14 -11.89 -11.38
C GLY A 52 -6.60 -13.10 -10.60
N ARG A 53 -5.88 -12.88 -9.49
CA ARG A 53 -5.15 -13.93 -8.77
C ARG A 53 -5.81 -14.44 -7.48
N GLY A 54 -6.99 -13.91 -7.13
CA GLY A 54 -7.76 -14.36 -5.97
C GLY A 54 -7.04 -14.16 -4.63
N SER A 55 -7.24 -15.08 -3.68
CA SER A 55 -6.70 -15.02 -2.31
C SER A 55 -5.23 -15.47 -2.16
N SER A 56 -4.55 -15.74 -3.27
CA SER A 56 -3.12 -16.06 -3.25
C SER A 56 -2.31 -14.79 -2.89
N PRO A 57 -1.16 -14.88 -2.20
CA PRO A 57 -0.35 -13.71 -1.86
C PRO A 57 -0.14 -12.86 -3.11
N VAL A 58 -0.60 -11.60 -3.06
CA VAL A 58 -0.51 -10.65 -4.17
C VAL A 58 0.97 -10.33 -4.40
N VAL A 59 1.62 -11.07 -5.29
CA VAL A 59 2.95 -10.73 -5.76
C VAL A 59 2.76 -9.86 -6.98
N SER A 60 2.78 -8.53 -6.82
CA SER A 60 2.68 -7.60 -7.95
C SER A 60 3.65 -7.97 -9.08
N ASN A 61 3.33 -7.61 -10.33
CA ASN A 61 4.25 -7.92 -11.44
C ASN A 61 5.54 -7.12 -11.23
N PRO A 62 6.69 -7.77 -10.96
CA PRO A 62 7.92 -7.06 -10.59
C PRO A 62 8.41 -6.13 -11.69
N GLU A 63 8.13 -6.46 -12.96
CA GLU A 63 8.50 -5.62 -14.11
C GLU A 63 7.69 -4.32 -14.15
N THR A 64 6.37 -4.42 -13.92
CA THR A 64 5.46 -3.27 -13.86
C THR A 64 5.81 -2.36 -12.69
N VAL A 65 6.06 -2.93 -11.51
CA VAL A 65 6.49 -2.17 -10.32
C VAL A 65 7.79 -1.41 -10.60
N ARG A 66 8.77 -2.08 -11.23
CA ARG A 66 10.06 -1.45 -11.57
C ARG A 66 9.90 -0.31 -12.56
N GLU A 67 9.05 -0.46 -13.57
CA GLU A 67 8.78 0.60 -14.55
C GLU A 67 8.05 1.79 -13.92
N ILE A 68 7.03 1.56 -13.08
CA ILE A 68 6.33 2.64 -12.37
C ILE A 68 7.31 3.39 -11.46
N THR A 69 8.15 2.67 -10.74
CA THR A 69 9.15 3.26 -9.83
C THR A 69 10.17 4.09 -10.62
N SER A 70 10.69 3.57 -11.74
CA SER A 70 11.69 4.29 -12.54
C SER A 70 11.13 5.56 -13.17
N LEU A 71 9.89 5.52 -13.68
CA LEU A 71 9.18 6.70 -14.18
C LEU A 71 8.89 7.69 -13.04
N GLY A 72 8.46 7.20 -11.88
CA GLY A 72 8.22 8.02 -10.68
C GLY A 72 9.46 8.78 -10.26
N LEU A 73 10.61 8.12 -10.19
CA LEU A 73 11.89 8.75 -9.84
C LEU A 73 12.39 9.71 -10.93
N SER A 74 12.35 9.30 -12.20
CA SER A 74 12.89 10.10 -13.32
C SER A 74 12.12 11.40 -13.54
N TYR A 75 10.80 11.39 -13.29
CA TYR A 75 9.92 12.53 -13.52
C TYR A 75 9.42 13.19 -12.22
N SER A 76 9.97 12.80 -11.06
CA SER A 76 9.54 13.31 -9.75
C SER A 76 8.03 13.20 -9.54
N LEU A 77 7.45 12.04 -9.84
CA LEU A 77 6.04 11.75 -9.66
C LEU A 77 5.80 10.94 -8.39
N LEU A 78 4.75 11.29 -7.65
CA LEU A 78 4.20 10.47 -6.59
C LEU A 78 3.40 9.32 -7.22
N THR A 79 3.74 8.09 -6.87
CA THR A 79 3.09 6.85 -7.32
C THR A 79 2.84 5.93 -6.13
N SER A 80 2.20 4.79 -6.35
CA SER A 80 2.03 3.77 -5.31
C SER A 80 3.36 3.22 -4.74
N TYR A 81 4.49 3.47 -5.43
CA TYR A 81 5.81 2.96 -5.09
C TYR A 81 6.85 4.07 -4.80
N THR A 82 6.44 5.34 -4.79
CA THR A 82 7.32 6.48 -4.47
C THR A 82 6.69 7.37 -3.40
N SER A 83 7.50 8.08 -2.64
CA SER A 83 7.03 8.99 -1.59
C SER A 83 7.93 10.21 -1.51
N PHE A 84 7.35 11.38 -1.25
CA PHE A 84 8.11 12.59 -0.98
C PHE A 84 8.44 12.69 0.51
N LEU A 85 9.72 12.63 0.83
CA LEU A 85 10.23 12.83 2.18
C LEU A 85 10.93 14.18 2.25
N ALA A 86 10.40 15.09 3.07
CA ALA A 86 11.08 16.33 3.43
C ALA A 86 11.99 16.05 4.63
N ILE A 87 13.30 16.26 4.46
CA ILE A 87 14.30 16.08 5.50
C ILE A 87 14.69 17.47 6.01
N ASP A 88 14.64 17.66 7.32
CA ASP A 88 15.27 18.82 7.98
C ASP A 88 16.76 18.48 8.18
N GLU A 89 17.63 19.22 7.51
CA GLU A 89 19.09 19.01 7.56
C GLU A 89 19.71 19.52 8.87
N THR A 90 18.95 20.27 9.68
CA THR A 90 19.47 20.87 10.91
C THR A 90 19.69 19.78 11.97
N PRO A 91 20.95 19.46 12.34
CA PRO A 91 21.21 18.42 13.32
C PRO A 91 20.66 18.87 14.68
N ARG A 92 19.68 18.16 15.22
CA ARG A 92 19.24 18.37 16.60
C ARG A 92 20.24 17.67 17.51
N THR A 93 21.14 18.45 18.12
CA THR A 93 22.03 17.94 19.16
C THR A 93 21.20 17.50 20.37
N MET A 94 21.00 16.19 20.54
CA MET A 94 20.46 15.62 21.78
C MET A 94 21.54 15.60 22.86
N ASN A 95 21.85 16.77 23.44
CA ASN A 95 22.69 16.86 24.63
C ASN A 95 21.84 16.56 25.87
N GLY A 96 21.68 15.28 26.20
CA GLY A 96 20.98 14.83 27.41
C GLY A 96 20.45 13.40 27.33
N ILE A 97 20.10 12.84 28.49
CA ILE A 97 19.41 11.54 28.58
C ILE A 97 18.01 11.71 27.98
N ALA A 98 17.63 10.85 27.03
CA ALA A 98 16.29 10.83 26.46
C ALA A 98 15.24 10.77 27.57
N GLN A 99 14.38 11.78 27.65
CA GLN A 99 13.32 11.81 28.64
C GLN A 99 12.13 11.01 28.15
N THR A 100 11.76 9.97 28.88
CA THR A 100 10.53 9.22 28.64
C THR A 100 9.34 10.12 28.96
N VAL A 101 8.70 10.66 27.92
CA VAL A 101 7.43 11.39 28.07
C VAL A 101 6.29 10.37 28.04
N LYS A 102 5.60 10.21 29.17
CA LYS A 102 4.38 9.38 29.23
C LYS A 102 3.22 10.17 28.62
N GLN A 103 2.99 9.99 27.32
CA GLN A 103 1.83 10.57 26.66
C GLN A 103 0.55 9.95 27.28
N PRO A 104 -0.42 10.76 27.71
CA PRO A 104 -1.68 10.21 28.19
C PRO A 104 -2.37 9.47 27.05
N LEU A 105 -3.01 8.34 27.38
CA LEU A 105 -3.98 7.67 26.51
C LEU A 105 -5.39 8.07 26.96
N PRO A 106 -5.86 9.29 26.65
CA PRO A 106 -7.25 9.64 26.95
C PRO A 106 -8.14 8.78 26.05
N LEU A 107 -9.16 8.18 26.64
CA LEU A 107 -10.24 7.58 25.88
C LEU A 107 -10.96 8.68 25.09
N PRO A 108 -11.19 8.50 23.78
CA PRO A 108 -12.00 9.44 23.01
C PRO A 108 -13.40 9.56 23.64
N LYS A 109 -14.01 10.76 23.57
CA LYS A 109 -15.36 10.97 24.08
C LYS A 109 -16.34 9.98 23.44
N GLY A 110 -17.09 9.26 24.27
CA GLY A 110 -18.09 8.28 23.82
C GLY A 110 -17.58 6.84 23.68
N VAL A 111 -16.30 6.58 23.94
CA VAL A 111 -15.74 5.22 23.94
C VAL A 111 -15.86 4.60 25.32
N THR A 112 -16.43 3.40 25.40
CA THR A 112 -16.53 2.63 26.66
C THR A 112 -15.20 1.93 26.96
N ASN A 113 -14.90 1.68 28.24
CA ASN A 113 -13.69 0.96 28.66
C ASN A 113 -13.57 -0.46 28.05
N ALA A 114 -14.65 -1.01 27.48
CA ALA A 114 -14.63 -2.29 26.77
C ALA A 114 -13.84 -2.26 25.45
N ALA A 115 -13.53 -1.08 24.90
CA ALA A 115 -12.68 -0.93 23.72
C ALA A 115 -11.18 -1.10 24.02
N ILE A 116 -10.80 -1.14 25.29
CA ILE A 116 -9.43 -1.43 25.72
C ILE A 116 -9.28 -2.96 25.74
N GLY A 117 -8.53 -3.51 24.79
CA GLY A 117 -8.26 -4.95 24.75
C GLY A 117 -7.53 -5.42 26.02
N SER A 118 -8.26 -6.06 26.94
CA SER A 118 -7.69 -6.62 28.18
C SER A 118 -7.41 -8.11 28.09
N ALA A 119 -7.30 -8.68 26.89
CA ALA A 119 -6.87 -10.05 26.75
C ALA A 119 -5.33 -10.08 26.89
N PRO A 120 -4.76 -10.61 27.98
CA PRO A 120 -3.36 -11.03 27.91
C PRO A 120 -3.24 -11.99 26.72
N PRO A 121 -2.14 -11.96 25.95
CA PRO A 121 -1.90 -13.02 24.98
C PRO A 121 -2.03 -14.33 25.73
N GLN A 122 -3.00 -15.15 25.33
CA GLN A 122 -3.13 -16.52 25.80
C GLN A 122 -1.92 -17.26 25.22
N ILE A 123 -0.74 -17.04 25.79
CA ILE A 123 0.41 -17.90 25.56
C ILE A 123 0.04 -19.20 26.26
N VAL A 124 -0.57 -20.12 25.54
CA VAL A 124 -0.72 -21.50 26.00
C VAL A 124 0.67 -22.11 25.92
N VAL A 125 1.48 -21.89 26.95
CA VAL A 125 2.76 -22.57 27.13
C VAL A 125 2.43 -24.07 27.21
N ASN A 126 2.96 -24.86 26.26
CA ASN A 126 2.69 -26.30 26.09
C ASN A 126 1.29 -26.68 25.58
N GLY A 127 0.62 -25.79 24.83
CA GLY A 127 -0.55 -26.17 24.05
C GLY A 127 -0.13 -26.92 22.78
N SER A 128 0.13 -28.23 22.87
CA SER A 128 0.17 -29.07 21.68
C SER A 128 -1.25 -29.19 21.14
N VAL A 129 -1.70 -28.20 20.37
CA VAL A 129 -2.92 -28.28 19.58
C VAL A 129 -2.64 -29.36 18.52
N PRO A 130 -3.28 -30.53 18.59
CA PRO A 130 -3.08 -31.55 17.58
C PRO A 130 -3.65 -30.97 16.29
N GLU A 131 -2.80 -30.73 15.28
CA GLU A 131 -3.28 -30.36 13.97
C GLU A 131 -4.28 -31.43 13.51
N PRO A 132 -5.46 -31.06 12.96
CA PRO A 132 -6.49 -32.02 12.57
C PRO A 132 -5.98 -33.19 11.71
N GLY A 133 -4.90 -32.98 10.95
CA GLY A 133 -4.24 -34.02 10.16
C GLY A 133 -3.49 -35.08 10.99
N ALA A 134 -2.96 -34.75 12.17
CA ALA A 134 -2.18 -35.68 13.00
C ALA A 134 -3.06 -36.81 13.57
N ILE A 135 -4.29 -36.49 13.99
CA ILE A 135 -5.27 -37.47 14.46
C ILE A 135 -5.64 -38.44 13.33
N GLY A 136 -5.81 -37.92 12.11
CA GLY A 136 -6.12 -38.72 10.92
C GLY A 136 -4.99 -39.70 10.55
N LEU A 137 -3.72 -39.29 10.68
CA LEU A 137 -2.58 -40.18 10.43
C LEU A 137 -2.49 -41.31 11.48
N ILE A 138 -2.75 -41.01 12.75
CA ILE A 138 -2.71 -42.03 13.82
C ILE A 138 -3.82 -43.07 13.64
N SER A 139 -5.03 -42.64 13.25
CA SER A 139 -6.13 -43.58 12.98
C SER A 139 -5.88 -44.45 11.74
N LEU A 140 -5.29 -43.89 10.68
CA LEU A 140 -4.89 -44.65 9.49
C LEU A 140 -3.80 -45.68 9.81
N LEU A 141 -2.80 -45.29 10.61
CA LEU A 141 -1.69 -46.18 11.00
C LEU A 141 -2.18 -47.36 11.85
N THR A 142 -3.08 -47.12 12.79
CA THR A 142 -3.66 -48.18 13.64
C THR A 142 -4.48 -49.18 12.82
N VAL A 143 -5.25 -48.71 11.84
CA VAL A 143 -5.98 -49.59 10.90
C VAL A 143 -5.03 -50.40 10.03
N LEU A 144 -3.96 -49.80 9.50
CA LEU A 144 -2.93 -50.50 8.72
C LEU A 144 -2.23 -51.59 9.54
N LEU A 145 -1.87 -51.30 10.80
CA LEU A 145 -1.26 -52.30 11.70
C LEU A 145 -2.22 -53.45 12.02
N MET A 146 -3.52 -53.15 12.18
CA MET A 146 -4.54 -54.16 12.46
C MET A 146 -4.81 -55.05 11.24
N LEU A 147 -4.64 -54.52 10.03
CA LEU A 147 -4.69 -55.28 8.77
C LEU A 147 -3.44 -56.13 8.56
N GLN A 148 -2.25 -55.66 8.95
CA GLN A 148 -1.01 -56.44 8.87
C GLN A 148 -0.96 -57.60 9.85
N ARG A 149 -1.62 -57.49 11.01
CA ARG A 149 -1.70 -58.56 12.02
C ARG A 149 -2.68 -59.70 11.66
N LYS A 150 -3.49 -59.53 10.61
CA LYS A 150 -4.43 -60.55 10.11
C LYS A 150 -3.92 -61.33 8.88
N ARG A 151 -2.61 -61.30 8.63
CA ARG A 151 -1.93 -62.20 7.68
C ARG A 151 -1.00 -63.15 8.42
#